data_AF-A0AA36C0F8-F1
#
_entry.id   AF-A0AA36C0F8-F1
#
_cell.length_a   1.000
_cell.length_b   1.000
_cell.length_c   1.000
_cell.angle_alpha   90.00
_cell.angle_beta   90.00
_cell.angle_gamma   90.00
#
_symmetry.space_group_name_H-M   'P 1'
#
loop_
_entity.id
_entity.type
_entity.pdbx_description
1 polymer ?
#
loop_
_entity_poly.entity_id
_entity_poly.type
_entity_poly.pdbx_seq_one_letter_code
_entity_poly.pdbx_strand_id
1 'polypeptide(L)'
;MLLSRSSLLTLVTFIAFDPVYCFPLTSSFHLQKDIGTIWQVTDFHLDVNYSTHGDHTQMCHNHASSPHHDHHFQDNLSTYGDYSCDSPWALVSSAVSAMKSIEASPDFILWTGDSIPHIKDSEDSPDKVYEVIGNITHLLRSTFPNTTIYPTVGNHDAYPSNQMPDTAPGSDFYAQLLSRSHWAELLQPDDQAQFVTAGYYSTLISTGFRLISLNTNLYYSMNNFTLNTTDPGGQFEWLQAQLELATQNKEKVLLMAHVPPGIFERRAFLQWMRPDFNEQLVDILSNYSDTVDMQIYGHEHTDTFRLLYKDGVVASVMLMAPAVTPMNSSLPGVGPNNPGVRLFHYNRTTHRLLNYHQYYLNLSSIRPGVNRAVWQLEYRALEDLPLDNFSAPAFFQLVSGFSFNKTSAFRRYLRYNTVSYQRDPIPDQCTLAEQVCAIVHPTMQGYMHCAAVLSQGKLNIDNAAVNFDGISSVPPMPFSPNYSYPSAAHPRGSVHIYVYYIVAVCSMCLCLAFVILAVLRKRYTSTPYLLFRYHPLTNRN
;
A
#
# COMPACT_ATOMS: atom_id res chain seq x y z
N MET A 1 105.25 6.05 36.16
CA MET A 1 105.57 6.89 34.98
C MET A 1 104.23 7.34 34.41
N LEU A 2 103.89 8.60 34.09
CA LEU A 2 104.45 9.95 34.31
C LEU A 2 103.37 10.89 33.70
N LEU A 3 102.87 11.92 34.45
CA LEU A 3 102.29 13.20 33.94
C LEU A 3 100.97 13.11 33.11
N SER A 4 100.06 14.09 33.02
CA SER A 4 99.88 15.49 33.45
C SER A 4 98.41 15.86 33.14
N ARG A 5 97.59 16.34 34.08
CA ARG A 5 97.16 17.75 34.29
C ARG A 5 96.44 18.48 33.11
N SER A 6 95.24 18.99 33.43
CA SER A 6 94.62 20.30 33.07
C SER A 6 93.57 20.40 31.95
N SER A 7 92.32 20.56 32.40
CA SER A 7 91.26 21.57 32.13
C SER A 7 91.14 22.38 30.82
N LEU A 8 89.85 22.58 30.48
CA LEU A 8 89.14 23.69 29.81
C LEU A 8 89.04 23.70 28.26
N LEU A 9 87.82 23.56 27.72
CA LEU A 9 87.14 24.62 26.95
C LEU A 9 85.68 24.25 26.61
N THR A 10 84.83 25.27 26.72
CA THR A 10 83.40 25.31 26.41
C THR A 10 83.13 25.20 24.90
N LEU A 11 82.10 24.45 24.47
CA LEU A 11 81.36 24.78 23.26
C LEU A 11 79.92 24.26 23.32
N VAL A 12 78.98 25.20 23.20
CA VAL A 12 77.55 24.98 22.99
C VAL A 12 77.35 24.52 21.54
N THR A 13 76.56 23.46 21.31
CA THR A 13 75.87 23.29 20.02
C THR A 13 74.60 22.45 20.16
N PHE A 14 73.58 22.94 19.46
CA PHE A 14 72.16 22.57 19.50
C PHE A 14 71.88 21.07 19.30
N ILE A 15 71.08 20.49 20.19
CA ILE A 15 70.36 19.24 19.93
C ILE A 15 69.11 19.61 19.12
N ALA A 16 69.07 19.17 17.87
CA ALA A 16 67.85 19.20 17.06
C ALA A 16 66.82 18.26 17.68
N PHE A 17 65.64 18.81 18.03
CA PHE A 17 64.46 18.01 18.32
C PHE A 17 63.90 17.49 17.00
N ASP A 18 63.96 16.18 16.79
CA ASP A 18 63.15 15.53 15.76
C ASP A 18 61.65 15.75 16.08
N PRO A 19 60.84 16.20 15.11
CA PRO A 19 59.42 16.35 15.33
C PRO A 19 58.80 14.96 15.48
N VAL A 20 58.26 14.68 16.67
CA VAL A 20 57.33 13.58 16.90
C VAL A 20 56.15 13.81 15.95
N TYR A 21 56.13 13.07 14.84
CA TYR A 21 54.94 12.93 14.02
C TYR A 21 53.89 12.21 14.85
N CYS A 22 53.07 13.00 15.55
CA CYS A 22 51.78 12.56 16.05
C CYS A 22 50.93 12.25 14.82
N PHE A 23 50.97 11.00 14.35
CA PHE A 23 49.92 10.51 13.46
C PHE A 23 48.63 10.50 14.29
N PRO A 24 47.61 11.30 13.92
CA PRO A 24 46.31 11.09 14.51
C PRO A 24 45.85 9.72 14.04
N LEU A 25 45.82 8.75 14.93
CA LEU A 25 44.99 7.55 14.75
C LEU A 25 43.53 8.01 14.83
N THR A 26 43.06 8.73 13.82
CA THR A 26 41.66 8.69 13.43
C THR A 26 41.48 7.37 12.71
N SER A 27 41.53 6.26 13.45
CA SER A 27 40.80 5.07 13.08
C SER A 27 39.33 5.47 13.15
N SER A 28 38.84 6.06 12.06
CA SER A 28 37.44 6.00 11.72
C SER A 28 37.12 4.52 11.64
N PHE A 29 36.69 3.94 12.76
CA PHE A 29 35.84 2.77 12.72
C PHE A 29 34.62 3.23 11.92
N HIS A 30 34.69 3.08 10.59
CA HIS A 30 33.48 2.84 9.83
C HIS A 30 32.90 1.58 10.46
N LEU A 31 32.01 1.76 11.44
CA LEU A 31 30.98 0.78 11.71
C LEU A 31 30.34 0.54 10.35
N GLN A 32 30.78 -0.53 9.68
CA GLN A 32 30.08 -1.06 8.54
C GLN A 32 28.67 -1.29 9.06
N LYS A 33 27.71 -0.49 8.57
CA LYS A 33 26.33 -0.57 9.05
C LYS A 33 25.93 -2.03 8.94
N ASP A 34 25.58 -2.65 10.06
CA ASP A 34 25.04 -4.00 10.09
C ASP A 34 23.63 -3.94 9.51
N ILE A 35 23.56 -3.98 8.18
CA ILE A 35 22.33 -3.82 7.41
C ILE A 35 21.74 -5.21 7.15
N GLY A 36 20.56 -5.42 7.68
CA GLY A 36 19.72 -6.57 7.40
C GLY A 36 18.72 -6.31 6.30
N THR A 37 18.20 -7.39 5.74
CA THR A 37 17.23 -7.37 4.65
C THR A 37 16.00 -8.19 5.01
N ILE A 38 14.83 -7.67 4.63
CA ILE A 38 13.54 -8.29 4.91
C ILE A 38 12.71 -8.24 3.63
N TRP A 39 12.24 -9.39 3.16
CA TRP A 39 11.23 -9.38 2.10
C TRP A 39 9.86 -9.10 2.70
N GLN A 40 9.07 -8.25 2.05
CA GLN A 40 7.63 -8.21 2.20
C GLN A 40 6.99 -8.66 0.87
N VAL A 41 6.07 -9.62 0.98
CA VAL A 41 5.22 -10.09 -0.12
C VAL A 41 3.79 -10.19 0.37
N THR A 42 2.82 -9.84 -0.47
CA THR A 42 1.42 -9.69 -0.07
C THR A 42 0.50 -9.91 -1.25
N ASP A 43 -0.76 -10.26 -0.98
CA ASP A 43 -1.86 -10.23 -1.94
C ASP A 43 -1.49 -11.05 -3.20
N PHE A 44 -1.18 -12.33 -2.98
CA PHE A 44 -0.89 -13.27 -4.06
C PHE A 44 -2.11 -13.51 -4.92
N HIS A 45 -3.28 -13.70 -4.29
CA HIS A 45 -4.54 -14.11 -4.93
C HIS A 45 -4.30 -15.17 -6.01
N LEU A 46 -3.89 -16.37 -5.58
CA LEU A 46 -3.62 -17.48 -6.48
C LEU A 46 -4.92 -18.01 -7.08
N ASP A 47 -5.13 -17.74 -8.36
CA ASP A 47 -6.20 -18.34 -9.14
C ASP A 47 -5.75 -19.69 -9.73
N VAL A 48 -6.17 -20.78 -9.07
CA VAL A 48 -5.88 -22.14 -9.51
C VAL A 48 -6.61 -22.55 -10.79
N ASN A 49 -7.64 -21.79 -11.20
CA ASN A 49 -8.44 -22.06 -12.39
C ASN A 49 -8.05 -21.17 -13.59
N TYR A 50 -7.05 -20.31 -13.43
CA TYR A 50 -6.53 -19.49 -14.53
C TYR A 50 -6.15 -20.34 -15.74
N SER A 51 -6.60 -19.91 -16.92
CA SER A 51 -6.28 -20.55 -18.20
C SER A 51 -5.76 -19.52 -19.18
N THR A 52 -4.71 -19.88 -19.94
CA THR A 52 -4.23 -19.05 -21.05
C THR A 52 -5.23 -18.95 -22.22
N HIS A 53 -6.33 -19.69 -22.16
CA HIS A 53 -7.44 -19.66 -23.11
C HIS A 53 -8.76 -19.27 -22.43
N GLY A 54 -8.70 -18.73 -21.21
CA GLY A 54 -9.86 -18.34 -20.44
C GLY A 54 -10.48 -17.01 -20.90
N ASP A 55 -11.66 -16.71 -20.37
CA ASP A 55 -12.39 -15.48 -20.67
C ASP A 55 -12.03 -14.36 -19.67
N HIS A 56 -11.55 -13.23 -20.18
CA HIS A 56 -11.21 -12.03 -19.37
C HIS A 56 -12.41 -11.52 -18.53
N THR A 57 -13.64 -11.83 -18.93
CA THR A 57 -14.85 -11.44 -18.18
C THR A 57 -15.24 -12.43 -17.08
N GLN A 58 -14.59 -13.59 -17.02
CA GLN A 58 -14.84 -14.68 -16.08
C GLN A 58 -13.55 -15.08 -15.34
N MET A 59 -12.80 -14.09 -14.82
CA MET A 59 -11.54 -14.32 -14.08
C MET A 59 -10.49 -15.15 -14.85
N CYS A 60 -10.51 -15.13 -16.19
CA CYS A 60 -9.67 -15.95 -17.05
C CYS A 60 -9.87 -17.46 -16.83
N HIS A 61 -11.04 -17.89 -16.39
CA HIS A 61 -11.41 -19.30 -16.30
C HIS A 61 -11.92 -19.80 -17.66
N ASN A 62 -11.84 -21.12 -17.87
CA ASN A 62 -12.46 -21.74 -19.03
C ASN A 62 -14.00 -21.76 -18.88
N HIS A 63 -14.74 -21.59 -19.97
CA HIS A 63 -16.20 -21.78 -19.92
C HIS A 63 -16.56 -23.24 -19.59
N ALA A 64 -17.42 -23.45 -18.59
CA ALA A 64 -17.95 -24.76 -18.23
C ALA A 64 -18.86 -25.39 -19.32
N SER A 65 -19.24 -24.64 -20.36
CA SER A 65 -20.16 -25.12 -21.40
C SER A 65 -20.00 -24.37 -22.73
N SER A 66 -19.11 -24.85 -23.60
CA SER A 66 -19.34 -24.85 -25.06
C SER A 66 -18.33 -25.73 -25.80
N PRO A 67 -18.76 -26.89 -26.32
CA PRO A 67 -17.98 -27.67 -27.28
C PRO A 67 -17.90 -27.01 -28.67
N HIS A 68 -18.71 -25.96 -28.93
CA HIS A 68 -18.84 -25.33 -30.24
C HIS A 68 -19.28 -23.87 -30.10
N HIS A 69 -18.34 -22.93 -30.06
CA HIS A 69 -18.57 -21.56 -30.51
C HIS A 69 -17.30 -21.03 -31.19
N ASP A 70 -17.53 -20.28 -32.27
CA ASP A 70 -16.56 -19.77 -33.23
C ASP A 70 -15.26 -19.22 -32.61
N HIS A 71 -14.15 -19.53 -33.28
CA HIS A 71 -12.77 -19.17 -32.99
C HIS A 71 -12.44 -17.65 -33.04
N HIS A 72 -13.31 -16.79 -32.51
CA HIS A 72 -13.16 -15.34 -32.58
C HIS A 72 -12.77 -14.64 -31.27
N PHE A 73 -12.68 -15.35 -30.13
CA PHE A 73 -11.99 -14.83 -28.95
C PHE A 73 -10.56 -15.36 -28.95
N GLN A 74 -9.72 -14.66 -29.70
CA GLN A 74 -8.39 -15.08 -30.14
C GLN A 74 -7.26 -14.40 -29.36
N ASP A 75 -7.53 -13.91 -28.15
CA ASP A 75 -6.48 -13.37 -27.31
C ASP A 75 -5.98 -14.50 -26.42
N ASN A 76 -4.91 -15.18 -26.88
CA ASN A 76 -4.14 -16.05 -26.01
C ASN A 76 -3.69 -15.20 -24.82
N LEU A 77 -4.08 -15.55 -23.62
CA LEU A 77 -3.66 -14.90 -22.40
C LEU A 77 -2.20 -15.26 -22.08
N SER A 78 -1.50 -14.38 -21.37
CA SER A 78 -0.11 -14.63 -20.96
C SER A 78 -0.02 -15.72 -19.90
N THR A 79 1.04 -16.53 -19.93
CA THR A 79 1.30 -17.53 -18.88
C THR A 79 1.44 -16.91 -17.49
N TYR A 80 1.83 -15.64 -17.40
CA TYR A 80 2.05 -14.93 -16.13
C TYR A 80 0.89 -14.03 -15.72
N GLY A 81 -0.29 -14.18 -16.33
CA GLY A 81 -1.49 -13.47 -15.92
C GLY A 81 -1.90 -12.36 -16.88
N ASP A 82 -3.00 -11.70 -16.53
CA ASP A 82 -3.60 -10.59 -17.26
C ASP A 82 -4.22 -9.62 -16.25
N TYR A 83 -4.29 -8.33 -16.57
CA TYR A 83 -4.86 -7.34 -15.64
C TYR A 83 -6.35 -7.55 -15.38
N SER A 84 -7.08 -8.36 -16.14
CA SER A 84 -8.47 -8.70 -15.85
C SER A 84 -8.63 -9.80 -14.78
N CYS A 85 -7.54 -10.41 -14.31
CA CYS A 85 -7.58 -11.68 -13.60
C CYS A 85 -6.60 -11.71 -12.43
N ASP A 86 -6.85 -12.63 -11.51
CA ASP A 86 -5.93 -12.90 -10.41
C ASP A 86 -4.74 -13.78 -10.85
N SER A 87 -3.78 -13.98 -9.95
CA SER A 87 -2.47 -14.54 -10.29
C SER A 87 -2.56 -16.02 -10.67
N PRO A 88 -2.09 -16.45 -11.86
CA PRO A 88 -1.80 -17.86 -12.07
C PRO A 88 -0.63 -18.32 -11.21
N TRP A 89 -0.54 -19.64 -10.98
CA TRP A 89 0.60 -20.25 -10.27
C TRP A 89 1.96 -19.86 -10.85
N ALA A 90 2.06 -19.69 -12.17
CA ALA A 90 3.29 -19.28 -12.82
C ALA A 90 3.75 -17.87 -12.40
N LEU A 91 2.82 -16.94 -12.17
CA LEU A 91 3.14 -15.60 -11.66
C LEU A 91 3.63 -15.68 -10.22
N VAL A 92 2.87 -16.34 -9.34
CA VAL A 92 3.22 -16.55 -7.92
C VAL A 92 4.60 -17.20 -7.78
N SER A 93 4.84 -18.29 -8.52
CA SER A 93 6.13 -18.99 -8.55
C SER A 93 7.26 -18.12 -9.06
N SER A 94 7.00 -17.29 -10.07
CA SER A 94 8.02 -16.37 -10.61
C SER A 94 8.38 -15.26 -9.62
N ALA A 95 7.41 -14.76 -8.84
CA ALA A 95 7.64 -13.74 -7.82
C ALA A 95 8.57 -14.29 -6.72
N VAL A 96 8.24 -15.46 -6.18
CA VAL A 96 9.05 -16.12 -5.13
C VAL A 96 10.44 -16.50 -5.67
N SER A 97 10.53 -16.98 -6.91
CA SER A 97 11.82 -17.25 -7.56
C SER A 97 12.64 -15.97 -7.77
N ALA A 98 11.99 -14.86 -8.13
CA ALA A 98 12.66 -13.57 -8.29
C ALA A 98 13.20 -13.06 -6.96
N MET A 99 12.40 -13.12 -5.88
CA MET A 99 12.85 -12.80 -4.52
C MET A 99 14.14 -13.57 -4.19
N LYS A 100 14.17 -14.89 -4.45
CA LYS A 100 15.34 -15.73 -4.19
C LYS A 100 16.55 -15.34 -5.03
N SER A 101 16.34 -14.97 -6.29
CA SER A 101 17.42 -14.58 -7.21
C SER A 101 18.02 -13.21 -6.87
N ILE A 102 17.22 -12.31 -6.29
CA ILE A 102 17.62 -10.94 -5.94
C ILE A 102 18.30 -10.91 -4.57
N GLU A 103 17.65 -11.49 -3.56
CA GLU A 103 18.17 -11.62 -2.20
C GLU A 103 17.84 -13.02 -1.68
N ALA A 104 18.86 -13.88 -1.71
CA ALA A 104 18.71 -15.31 -1.45
C ALA A 104 18.70 -15.66 0.04
N SER A 105 19.21 -14.78 0.89
CA SER A 105 19.38 -14.98 2.34
C SER A 105 18.92 -13.75 3.13
N PRO A 106 17.64 -13.35 3.00
CA PRO A 106 17.07 -12.33 3.86
C PRO A 106 17.07 -12.82 5.32
N ASP A 107 17.03 -11.89 6.28
CA ASP A 107 16.94 -12.25 7.70
C ASP A 107 15.59 -12.93 8.01
N PHE A 108 14.52 -12.45 7.38
CA PHE A 108 13.19 -13.06 7.43
C PHE A 108 12.30 -12.54 6.28
N ILE A 109 11.14 -13.17 6.12
CA ILE A 109 10.10 -12.82 5.14
C ILE A 109 8.82 -12.47 5.89
N LEU A 110 8.17 -11.40 5.48
CA LEU A 110 6.87 -10.96 5.96
C LEU A 110 5.85 -11.24 4.86
N TRP A 111 4.85 -12.06 5.16
CA TRP A 111 3.76 -12.39 4.26
C TRP A 111 2.45 -11.85 4.81
N THR A 112 1.99 -10.72 4.29
CA THR A 112 0.83 -9.98 4.82
C THR A 112 -0.52 -10.42 4.23
N GLY A 113 -0.68 -11.71 3.91
CA GLY A 113 -1.98 -12.33 3.61
C GLY A 113 -2.48 -12.21 2.17
N ASP A 114 -3.76 -12.58 2.00
CA ASP A 114 -4.56 -12.60 0.77
C ASP A 114 -4.03 -13.53 -0.32
N SER A 115 -4.34 -14.81 -0.10
CA SER A 115 -3.92 -15.94 -0.93
C SER A 115 -4.97 -16.34 -1.96
N ILE A 116 -6.24 -16.05 -1.69
CA ILE A 116 -7.40 -16.60 -2.38
C ILE A 116 -7.91 -15.61 -3.43
N PRO A 117 -8.30 -16.03 -4.66
CA PRO A 117 -8.70 -15.12 -5.71
C PRO A 117 -10.06 -14.46 -5.45
N HIS A 118 -10.34 -13.37 -6.16
CA HIS A 118 -11.59 -12.61 -6.13
C HIS A 118 -12.70 -13.32 -6.91
N ILE A 119 -13.12 -14.48 -6.41
CA ILE A 119 -14.24 -15.27 -6.94
C ILE A 119 -15.45 -15.21 -6.01
N LYS A 120 -16.61 -15.66 -6.47
CA LYS A 120 -17.80 -15.75 -5.60
C LYS A 120 -17.59 -16.86 -4.57
N ASP A 121 -18.07 -16.64 -3.34
CA ASP A 121 -18.02 -17.68 -2.29
C ASP A 121 -18.74 -18.98 -2.71
N SER A 122 -19.71 -18.93 -3.63
CA SER A 122 -20.37 -20.13 -4.17
C SER A 122 -19.45 -21.03 -5.00
N GLU A 123 -18.28 -20.52 -5.39
CA GLU A 123 -17.29 -21.20 -6.23
C GLU A 123 -16.10 -21.71 -5.38
N ASP A 124 -16.09 -21.39 -4.09
CA ASP A 124 -15.02 -21.72 -3.13
C ASP A 124 -15.52 -22.61 -1.97
N SER A 125 -14.60 -23.00 -1.09
CA SER A 125 -14.88 -23.80 0.11
C SER A 125 -13.75 -23.65 1.14
N PRO A 126 -13.97 -23.94 2.43
CA PRO A 126 -12.89 -23.91 3.43
C PRO A 126 -11.70 -24.79 3.05
N ASP A 127 -11.94 -25.97 2.48
CA ASP A 127 -10.89 -26.92 2.10
C ASP A 127 -9.96 -26.35 1.01
N LYS A 128 -10.55 -25.71 -0.01
CA LYS A 128 -9.80 -25.03 -1.08
C LYS A 128 -9.01 -23.84 -0.54
N VAL A 129 -9.60 -23.04 0.36
CA VAL A 129 -8.91 -21.91 1.00
C VAL A 129 -7.63 -22.41 1.70
N TYR A 130 -7.74 -23.43 2.56
CA TYR A 130 -6.57 -23.95 3.25
C TYR A 130 -5.56 -24.60 2.31
N GLU A 131 -6.00 -25.30 1.26
CA GLU A 131 -5.12 -25.89 0.25
C GLU A 131 -4.31 -24.82 -0.51
N VAL A 132 -4.95 -23.74 -0.94
CA VAL A 132 -4.28 -22.65 -1.66
C VAL A 132 -3.24 -21.95 -0.78
N ILE A 133 -3.59 -21.63 0.47
CA ILE A 133 -2.65 -21.05 1.45
C ILE A 133 -1.50 -22.04 1.73
N GLY A 134 -1.80 -23.34 1.84
CA GLY A 134 -0.82 -24.41 2.01
C GLY A 134 0.16 -24.53 0.83
N ASN A 135 -0.32 -24.39 -0.41
CA ASN A 135 0.52 -24.41 -1.61
C ASN A 135 1.51 -23.23 -1.62
N ILE A 136 1.06 -22.02 -1.28
CA ILE A 136 1.92 -20.83 -1.18
C ILE A 136 2.93 -21.00 -0.03
N THR A 137 2.47 -21.52 1.12
CA THR A 137 3.33 -21.84 2.26
C THR A 137 4.45 -22.79 1.85
N HIS A 138 4.12 -23.87 1.15
CA HIS A 138 5.10 -24.84 0.65
C HIS A 138 6.09 -24.21 -0.33
N LEU A 139 5.62 -23.39 -1.27
CA LEU A 139 6.48 -22.68 -2.23
C LEU A 139 7.49 -21.76 -1.53
N LEU A 140 7.04 -20.96 -0.56
CA LEU A 140 7.91 -20.07 0.21
C LEU A 140 8.96 -20.86 1.00
N ARG A 141 8.52 -21.89 1.76
CA ARG A 141 9.42 -22.73 2.58
C ARG A 141 10.44 -23.50 1.74
N SER A 142 10.01 -24.08 0.62
CA SER A 142 10.91 -24.84 -0.26
C SER A 142 11.93 -23.94 -0.95
N THR A 143 11.57 -22.69 -1.27
CA THR A 143 12.48 -21.72 -1.89
C THR A 143 13.43 -21.09 -0.87
N PHE A 144 12.97 -20.88 0.36
CA PHE A 144 13.72 -20.27 1.46
C PHE A 144 13.79 -21.19 2.70
N PRO A 145 14.48 -22.34 2.61
CA PRO A 145 14.44 -23.37 3.66
C PRO A 145 15.09 -22.96 5.00
N ASN A 146 15.94 -21.92 4.99
CA ASN A 146 16.69 -21.46 6.16
C ASN A 146 16.24 -20.06 6.64
N THR A 147 15.09 -19.58 6.19
CA THR A 147 14.60 -18.24 6.47
C THR A 147 13.27 -18.33 7.20
N THR A 148 13.13 -17.60 8.30
CA THR A 148 11.85 -17.51 9.01
C THR A 148 10.85 -16.71 8.19
N ILE A 149 9.62 -17.24 8.07
CA ILE A 149 8.52 -16.57 7.39
C ILE A 149 7.46 -16.26 8.44
N TYR A 150 7.08 -15.00 8.55
CA TYR A 150 6.02 -14.54 9.43
C TYR A 150 4.77 -14.23 8.60
N PRO A 151 3.72 -15.06 8.68
CA PRO A 151 2.47 -14.83 8.00
C PRO A 151 1.51 -13.96 8.81
N THR A 152 0.64 -13.23 8.12
CA THR A 152 -0.58 -12.64 8.64
C THR A 152 -1.75 -13.04 7.74
N VAL A 153 -2.94 -13.19 8.31
CA VAL A 153 -4.15 -13.49 7.55
C VAL A 153 -4.66 -12.27 6.79
N GLY A 154 -5.08 -12.46 5.55
CA GLY A 154 -5.85 -11.47 4.78
C GLY A 154 -7.35 -11.73 4.81
N ASN A 155 -8.16 -10.79 4.33
CA ASN A 155 -9.62 -10.90 4.38
C ASN A 155 -10.17 -11.96 3.41
N HIS A 156 -9.43 -12.29 2.35
CA HIS A 156 -9.76 -13.39 1.44
C HIS A 156 -9.28 -14.76 1.96
N ASP A 157 -8.43 -14.83 2.99
CA ASP A 157 -7.97 -16.09 3.60
C ASP A 157 -9.00 -16.74 4.54
N ALA A 158 -10.30 -16.51 4.28
CA ALA A 158 -11.43 -17.05 5.02
C ALA A 158 -12.55 -17.50 4.08
N TYR A 159 -13.35 -18.45 4.57
CA TYR A 159 -14.59 -18.87 3.92
C TYR A 159 -15.79 -18.73 4.85
N PRO A 160 -16.86 -18.00 4.46
CA PRO A 160 -16.92 -17.10 3.31
C PRO A 160 -15.90 -15.95 3.42
N SER A 161 -15.55 -15.32 2.30
CA SER A 161 -14.61 -14.20 2.28
C SER A 161 -15.03 -13.08 3.25
N ASN A 162 -14.04 -12.42 3.87
CA ASN A 162 -14.20 -11.34 4.85
C ASN A 162 -14.81 -11.75 6.20
N GLN A 163 -15.29 -12.99 6.36
CA GLN A 163 -15.97 -13.44 7.57
C GLN A 163 -14.98 -14.12 8.53
N MET A 164 -14.15 -13.32 9.20
CA MET A 164 -13.19 -13.80 10.19
C MET A 164 -13.82 -13.83 11.59
N PRO A 165 -13.91 -14.99 12.26
CA PRO A 165 -14.47 -15.07 13.60
C PRO A 165 -13.54 -14.40 14.62
N ASP A 166 -14.08 -13.79 15.67
CA ASP A 166 -13.27 -13.17 16.72
C ASP A 166 -12.87 -14.19 17.81
N THR A 167 -13.83 -14.65 18.62
CA THR A 167 -13.72 -15.67 19.69
C THR A 167 -14.99 -16.52 19.76
N ALA A 168 -15.73 -16.61 18.65
CA ALA A 168 -17.02 -17.31 18.58
C ALA A 168 -16.94 -18.71 19.24
N PRO A 169 -17.75 -18.98 20.28
CA PRO A 169 -17.68 -20.25 21.00
C PRO A 169 -17.81 -21.45 20.07
N GLY A 170 -16.81 -22.34 20.10
CA GLY A 170 -16.77 -23.54 19.28
C GLY A 170 -16.22 -23.35 17.86
N SER A 171 -15.77 -22.15 17.49
CA SER A 171 -15.01 -21.96 16.25
C SER A 171 -13.60 -22.55 16.39
N ASP A 172 -13.21 -23.37 15.42
CA ASP A 172 -11.86 -23.91 15.26
C ASP A 172 -11.14 -23.31 14.04
N PHE A 173 -11.67 -22.21 13.48
CA PHE A 173 -11.18 -21.61 12.23
C PHE A 173 -9.67 -21.37 12.23
N TYR A 174 -9.14 -20.66 13.24
CA TYR A 174 -7.70 -20.38 13.31
C TYR A 174 -6.86 -21.64 13.56
N ALA A 175 -7.39 -22.63 14.28
CA ALA A 175 -6.71 -23.92 14.48
C ALA A 175 -6.69 -24.74 13.18
N GLN A 176 -7.78 -24.74 12.40
CA GLN A 176 -7.83 -25.35 11.08
C GLN A 176 -6.90 -24.64 10.11
N LEU A 177 -6.92 -23.31 10.05
CA LEU A 177 -6.03 -22.52 9.23
C LEU A 177 -4.56 -22.81 9.57
N LEU A 178 -4.21 -22.80 10.86
CA LEU A 178 -2.86 -23.08 11.33
C LEU A 178 -2.36 -24.46 10.90
N SER A 179 -3.21 -25.49 11.06
CA SER A 179 -2.84 -26.88 10.79
C SER A 179 -2.91 -27.26 9.31
N ARG A 180 -3.98 -26.88 8.62
CA ARG A 180 -4.26 -27.30 7.24
C ARG A 180 -3.54 -26.47 6.19
N SER A 181 -3.15 -25.24 6.52
CA SER A 181 -2.32 -24.39 5.67
C SER A 181 -0.83 -24.47 6.02
N HIS A 182 -0.43 -25.42 6.87
CA HIS A 182 0.97 -25.66 7.27
C HIS A 182 1.64 -24.49 8.02
N TRP A 183 0.88 -23.56 8.59
CA TRP A 183 1.46 -22.44 9.37
C TRP A 183 2.01 -22.88 10.73
N ALA A 184 1.59 -24.05 11.25
CA ALA A 184 2.25 -24.70 12.38
C ALA A 184 3.74 -25.01 12.11
N GLU A 185 4.17 -25.03 10.84
CA GLU A 185 5.57 -25.21 10.44
C GLU A 185 6.32 -23.87 10.29
N LEU A 186 5.62 -22.74 10.37
CA LEU A 186 6.14 -21.38 10.28
C LEU A 186 6.27 -20.71 11.66
N LEU A 187 5.26 -20.88 12.51
CA LEU A 187 5.14 -20.21 13.80
C LEU A 187 5.71 -21.05 14.95
N GLN A 188 6.30 -20.39 15.96
CA GLN A 188 6.76 -21.08 17.17
C GLN A 188 5.57 -21.52 18.04
N PRO A 189 5.71 -22.52 18.93
CA PRO A 189 4.59 -23.02 19.74
C PRO A 189 3.83 -21.96 20.54
N ASP A 190 4.53 -20.98 21.13
CA ASP A 190 3.90 -19.89 21.88
C ASP A 190 3.16 -18.90 20.95
N ASP A 191 3.65 -18.72 19.72
CA ASP A 191 3.01 -17.90 18.68
C ASP A 191 1.76 -18.60 18.16
N GLN A 192 1.81 -19.92 17.99
CA GLN A 192 0.66 -20.76 17.62
C GLN A 192 -0.45 -20.66 18.65
N ALA A 193 -0.11 -20.71 19.95
CA ALA A 193 -1.08 -20.59 21.04
C ALA A 193 -1.80 -19.23 21.05
N GLN A 194 -1.08 -18.15 20.72
CA GLN A 194 -1.69 -16.83 20.52
C GLN A 194 -2.56 -16.81 19.26
N PHE A 195 -2.03 -17.32 18.14
CA PHE A 195 -2.69 -17.31 16.83
C PHE A 195 -4.05 -18.01 16.86
N VAL A 196 -4.19 -19.14 17.54
CA VAL A 196 -5.47 -19.85 17.61
C VAL A 196 -6.57 -19.11 18.38
N THR A 197 -6.23 -18.03 19.10
CA THR A 197 -7.21 -17.20 19.81
C THR A 197 -8.06 -16.39 18.82
N ALA A 198 -7.40 -15.60 17.97
CA ALA A 198 -8.07 -14.69 17.04
C ALA A 198 -7.19 -14.28 15.84
N GLY A 199 -6.22 -15.10 15.45
CA GLY A 199 -5.37 -14.88 14.27
C GLY A 199 -4.23 -13.87 14.42
N TYR A 200 -4.03 -13.30 15.62
CA TYR A 200 -2.91 -12.42 15.94
C TYR A 200 -1.85 -13.15 16.79
N TYR A 201 -0.60 -12.66 16.74
CA TYR A 201 0.48 -13.17 17.59
C TYR A 201 1.63 -12.16 17.70
N SER A 202 2.46 -12.35 18.72
CA SER A 202 3.66 -11.55 18.99
C SER A 202 4.83 -12.50 19.24
N THR A 203 5.98 -12.21 18.61
CA THR A 203 7.17 -13.05 18.69
C THR A 203 8.43 -12.20 18.76
N LEU A 204 9.42 -12.64 19.53
CA LEU A 204 10.69 -11.94 19.66
C LEU A 204 11.62 -12.41 18.52
N ILE A 205 11.86 -11.53 17.53
CA ILE A 205 12.76 -11.82 16.41
C ILE A 205 14.20 -12.00 16.92
N SER A 206 14.62 -11.07 17.78
CA SER A 206 15.93 -11.09 18.44
C SER A 206 15.89 -10.19 19.68
N THR A 207 16.94 -10.20 20.50
CA THR A 207 17.00 -9.33 21.69
C THR A 207 16.77 -7.86 21.31
N GLY A 208 15.73 -7.25 21.88
CA GLY A 208 15.37 -5.87 21.61
C GLY A 208 14.55 -5.65 20.33
N PHE A 209 14.13 -6.71 19.61
CA PHE A 209 13.31 -6.60 18.39
C PHE A 209 12.16 -7.60 18.38
N ARG A 210 10.94 -7.07 18.36
CA ARG A 210 9.70 -7.84 18.41
C ARG A 210 8.88 -7.64 17.15
N LEU A 211 8.28 -8.73 16.67
CA LEU A 211 7.21 -8.69 15.69
C LEU A 211 5.86 -8.73 16.40
N ILE A 212 4.92 -7.91 15.95
CA ILE A 212 3.50 -8.02 16.27
C ILE A 212 2.73 -8.18 14.95
N SER A 213 2.08 -9.34 14.76
CA SER A 213 1.18 -9.60 13.64
C SER A 213 -0.26 -9.43 14.10
N LEU A 214 -0.96 -8.44 13.56
CA LEU A 214 -2.37 -8.18 13.85
C LEU A 214 -3.30 -8.87 12.85
N ASN A 215 -4.44 -9.34 13.34
CA ASN A 215 -5.58 -9.70 12.51
C ASN A 215 -6.52 -8.49 12.38
N THR A 216 -6.18 -7.57 11.47
CA THR A 216 -7.00 -6.37 11.21
C THR A 216 -8.28 -6.67 10.42
N ASN A 217 -8.47 -7.90 9.93
CA ASN A 217 -9.71 -8.35 9.28
C ASN A 217 -10.88 -8.40 10.27
N LEU A 218 -10.61 -8.50 11.57
CA LEU A 218 -11.61 -8.32 12.63
C LEU A 218 -12.23 -6.92 12.62
N TYR A 219 -11.48 -5.92 12.17
CA TYR A 219 -11.92 -4.53 12.10
C TYR A 219 -12.59 -4.18 10.79
N TYR A 220 -12.53 -5.08 9.79
CA TYR A 220 -13.02 -4.84 8.45
C TYR A 220 -14.55 -4.63 8.44
N SER A 221 -15.01 -3.60 7.74
CA SER A 221 -16.41 -3.19 7.72
C SER A 221 -17.37 -4.25 7.15
N MET A 222 -16.86 -5.17 6.33
CA MET A 222 -17.61 -6.29 5.76
C MET A 222 -17.63 -7.53 6.65
N ASN A 223 -16.90 -7.55 7.77
CA ASN A 223 -16.92 -8.67 8.70
C ASN A 223 -18.14 -8.59 9.60
N ASN A 224 -19.05 -9.56 9.49
CA ASN A 224 -20.28 -9.59 10.28
C ASN A 224 -20.10 -10.25 11.67
N PHE A 225 -19.03 -11.01 11.90
CA PHE A 225 -18.77 -11.61 13.21
C PHE A 225 -18.47 -10.56 14.28
N THR A 226 -17.96 -9.40 13.87
CA THR A 226 -17.53 -8.32 14.77
C THR A 226 -18.56 -7.19 14.86
N LEU A 227 -19.82 -7.47 14.52
CA LEU A 227 -20.92 -6.54 14.77
C LEU A 227 -21.19 -6.44 16.28
N ASN A 228 -21.30 -5.23 16.81
CA ASN A 228 -21.61 -4.92 18.21
C ASN A 228 -20.56 -5.36 19.24
N THR A 229 -19.31 -5.57 18.84
CA THR A 229 -18.18 -5.71 19.77
C THR A 229 -17.33 -4.46 19.75
N THR A 230 -16.75 -4.09 20.90
CA THR A 230 -15.84 -2.95 21.04
C THR A 230 -14.37 -3.37 20.94
N ASP A 231 -14.07 -4.66 21.15
CA ASP A 231 -12.73 -5.21 21.04
C ASP A 231 -12.79 -6.66 20.53
N PRO A 232 -12.97 -6.87 19.21
CA PRO A 232 -13.06 -8.21 18.65
C PRO A 232 -11.77 -8.99 18.92
N GLY A 233 -11.91 -10.15 19.56
CA GLY A 233 -10.79 -11.01 19.92
C GLY A 233 -9.94 -10.51 21.08
N GLY A 234 -10.37 -9.46 21.79
CA GLY A 234 -9.56 -8.79 22.82
C GLY A 234 -8.25 -8.20 22.27
N GLN A 235 -8.21 -7.94 20.96
CA GLN A 235 -6.98 -7.60 20.25
C GLN A 235 -6.45 -6.21 20.62
N PHE A 236 -7.31 -5.23 20.92
CA PHE A 236 -6.86 -3.90 21.37
C PHE A 236 -6.26 -3.93 22.77
N GLU A 237 -6.89 -4.65 23.70
CA GLU A 237 -6.33 -4.88 25.04
C GLU A 237 -4.99 -5.63 24.94
N TRP A 238 -4.98 -6.73 24.17
CA TRP A 238 -3.77 -7.52 23.93
C TRP A 238 -2.65 -6.69 23.29
N LEU A 239 -2.95 -5.91 22.25
CA LEU A 239 -1.97 -5.06 21.55
C LEU A 239 -1.34 -4.05 22.50
N GLN A 240 -2.14 -3.35 23.31
CA GLN A 240 -1.63 -2.41 24.29
C GLN A 240 -0.71 -3.10 25.31
N ALA A 241 -1.09 -4.29 25.79
CA ALA A 241 -0.25 -5.07 26.69
C ALA A 241 1.09 -5.47 26.05
N GLN A 242 1.09 -5.87 24.76
CA GLN A 242 2.33 -6.21 24.03
C GLN A 242 3.22 -4.98 23.82
N LEU A 243 2.64 -3.82 23.49
CA LEU A 243 3.38 -2.58 23.29
C LEU A 243 3.95 -2.03 24.59
N GLU A 244 3.22 -2.14 25.69
CA GLU A 244 3.70 -1.78 27.03
C GLU A 244 4.86 -2.70 27.45
N LEU A 245 4.73 -4.02 27.24
CA LEU A 245 5.81 -4.98 27.49
C LEU A 245 7.06 -4.65 26.66
N ALA A 246 6.90 -4.37 25.37
CA ALA A 246 8.01 -3.99 24.50
C ALA A 246 8.69 -2.70 24.99
N THR A 247 7.90 -1.72 25.42
CA THR A 247 8.40 -0.46 25.99
C THR A 247 9.21 -0.70 27.25
N GLN A 248 8.71 -1.49 28.19
CA GLN A 248 9.40 -1.85 29.43
C GLN A 248 10.71 -2.61 29.17
N ASN A 249 10.71 -3.49 28.17
CA ASN A 249 11.88 -4.27 27.76
C ASN A 249 12.83 -3.52 26.82
N LYS A 250 12.53 -2.26 26.47
CA LYS A 250 13.31 -1.44 25.53
C LYS A 250 13.45 -2.09 24.15
N GLU A 251 12.40 -2.77 23.72
CA GLU A 251 12.32 -3.40 22.41
C GLU A 251 11.81 -2.39 21.36
N LYS A 252 12.24 -2.59 20.12
CA LYS A 252 11.59 -2.01 18.94
C LYS A 252 10.59 -2.99 18.38
N VAL A 253 9.47 -2.48 17.87
CA VAL A 253 8.39 -3.28 17.31
C VAL A 253 8.30 -3.09 15.81
N LEU A 254 8.32 -4.20 15.07
CA LEU A 254 7.80 -4.32 13.71
C LEU A 254 6.35 -4.76 13.83
N LEU A 255 5.43 -3.94 13.36
CA LEU A 255 4.02 -4.27 13.29
C LEU A 255 3.64 -4.61 11.84
N MET A 256 2.99 -5.75 11.66
CA MET A 256 2.44 -6.14 10.37
C MET A 256 0.94 -6.45 10.51
N ALA A 257 0.17 -6.08 9.51
CA ALA A 257 -1.22 -6.48 9.38
C ALA A 257 -1.60 -6.58 7.90
N HIS A 258 -2.82 -7.03 7.59
CA HIS A 258 -3.31 -7.05 6.21
C HIS A 258 -4.01 -5.73 5.85
N VAL A 259 -5.24 -5.52 6.36
CA VAL A 259 -6.04 -4.31 6.12
C VAL A 259 -5.43 -3.10 6.85
N PRO A 260 -5.06 -2.00 6.16
CA PRO A 260 -4.51 -0.80 6.78
C PRO A 260 -5.58 0.13 7.36
N PRO A 261 -5.32 0.83 8.49
CA PRO A 261 -6.19 1.89 8.99
C PRO A 261 -6.02 3.16 8.15
N GLY A 262 -7.10 3.90 7.92
CA GLY A 262 -7.15 5.12 7.12
C GLY A 262 -8.06 5.00 5.89
N ILE A 263 -7.85 5.92 4.94
CA ILE A 263 -8.67 6.08 3.74
C ILE A 263 -7.88 5.60 2.52
N PHE A 264 -8.52 4.83 1.64
CA PHE A 264 -7.92 4.34 0.41
C PHE A 264 -7.65 5.48 -0.57
N GLU A 265 -6.39 5.63 -0.99
CA GLU A 265 -5.91 6.78 -1.76
C GLU A 265 -6.35 6.79 -3.23
N ARG A 266 -6.80 5.64 -3.77
CA ARG A 266 -7.36 5.53 -5.13
C ARG A 266 -8.88 5.63 -5.16
N ARG A 267 -9.54 5.74 -4.00
CA ARG A 267 -10.99 5.90 -3.95
C ARG A 267 -11.42 6.78 -2.78
N ALA A 268 -11.78 8.01 -3.11
CA ALA A 268 -12.24 8.99 -2.13
C ALA A 268 -13.37 8.44 -1.24
N PHE A 269 -13.28 8.78 0.05
CA PHE A 269 -14.28 8.46 1.08
C PHE A 269 -14.48 6.95 1.32
N LEU A 270 -13.55 6.11 0.87
CA LEU A 270 -13.53 4.69 1.23
C LEU A 270 -12.54 4.44 2.35
N GLN A 271 -13.03 3.92 3.47
CA GLN A 271 -12.20 3.31 4.51
C GLN A 271 -12.62 1.85 4.67
N TRP A 272 -11.66 0.98 4.96
CA TRP A 272 -11.88 -0.45 5.07
C TRP A 272 -12.40 -0.85 6.45
N MET A 273 -11.77 -0.30 7.49
CA MET A 273 -12.12 -0.56 8.88
C MET A 273 -13.39 0.21 9.29
N ARG A 274 -14.14 -0.33 10.25
CA ARG A 274 -15.21 0.43 10.91
C ARG A 274 -14.61 1.68 11.61
N PRO A 275 -15.30 2.84 11.62
CA PRO A 275 -14.76 4.09 12.17
C PRO A 275 -14.18 3.95 13.58
N ASP A 276 -14.95 3.38 14.51
CA ASP A 276 -14.53 3.24 15.91
C ASP A 276 -13.25 2.41 16.06
N PHE A 277 -13.12 1.32 15.29
CA PHE A 277 -11.91 0.49 15.29
C PHE A 277 -10.71 1.19 14.64
N ASN A 278 -10.96 1.94 13.56
CA ASN A 278 -9.91 2.73 12.91
C ASN A 278 -9.34 3.78 13.86
N GLU A 279 -10.21 4.54 14.53
CA GLU A 279 -9.84 5.57 15.50
C GLU A 279 -9.06 4.96 16.68
N GLN A 280 -9.59 3.89 17.28
CA GLN A 280 -8.92 3.22 18.39
C GLN A 280 -7.53 2.66 18.00
N LEU A 281 -7.40 2.04 16.83
CA LEU A 281 -6.11 1.54 16.36
C LEU A 281 -5.13 2.68 16.09
N VAL A 282 -5.58 3.74 15.42
CA VAL A 282 -4.75 4.92 15.13
C VAL A 282 -4.27 5.58 16.43
N ASP A 283 -5.13 5.69 17.44
CA ASP A 283 -4.77 6.28 18.74
C ASP A 283 -3.73 5.43 19.48
N ILE A 284 -3.91 4.11 19.53
CA ILE A 284 -2.93 3.20 20.15
C ILE A 284 -1.58 3.33 19.43
N LEU A 285 -1.56 3.20 18.10
CA LEU A 285 -0.32 3.22 17.32
C LEU A 285 0.38 4.58 17.35
N SER A 286 -0.38 5.67 17.43
CA SER A 286 0.17 7.02 17.59
C SER A 286 0.84 7.19 18.96
N ASN A 287 0.20 6.71 20.03
CA ASN A 287 0.73 6.82 21.39
C ASN A 287 2.03 6.01 21.59
N TYR A 288 2.11 4.84 20.97
CA TYR A 288 3.28 3.94 21.03
C TYR A 288 4.27 4.11 19.86
N SER A 289 4.21 5.23 19.13
CA SER A 289 5.11 5.54 18.00
C SER A 289 6.61 5.56 18.35
N ASP A 290 6.97 5.75 19.62
CA ASP A 290 8.36 5.64 20.09
C ASP A 290 8.85 4.18 20.15
N THR A 291 7.93 3.22 20.29
CA THR A 291 8.19 1.78 20.41
C THR A 291 8.02 1.07 19.08
N VAL A 292 6.98 1.44 18.31
CA VAL A 292 6.70 0.90 16.97
C VAL A 292 7.55 1.62 15.93
N ASP A 293 8.59 0.95 15.44
CA ASP A 293 9.50 1.53 14.44
C ASP A 293 9.02 1.30 13.00
N MET A 294 8.29 0.21 12.77
CA MET A 294 7.80 -0.17 11.45
C MET A 294 6.34 -0.60 11.52
N GLN A 295 5.53 -0.13 10.57
CA GLN A 295 4.17 -0.60 10.34
C GLN A 295 4.02 -0.94 8.86
N ILE A 296 3.70 -2.20 8.55
CA ILE A 296 3.54 -2.66 7.18
C ILE A 296 2.18 -3.31 6.95
N TYR A 297 1.64 -3.09 5.75
CA TYR A 297 0.32 -3.54 5.35
C TYR A 297 0.28 -4.00 3.89
N GLY A 298 -0.81 -4.68 3.50
CA GLY A 298 -1.13 -5.08 2.13
C GLY A 298 -2.50 -4.53 1.71
N HIS A 299 -3.39 -5.40 1.22
CA HIS A 299 -4.83 -5.19 0.95
C HIS A 299 -5.17 -4.24 -0.20
N GLU A 300 -4.50 -3.10 -0.30
CA GLU A 300 -4.86 -2.04 -1.25
C GLU A 300 -4.25 -2.26 -2.64
N HIS A 301 -3.36 -3.25 -2.75
CA HIS A 301 -2.61 -3.64 -3.94
C HIS A 301 -1.71 -2.53 -4.52
N THR A 302 -1.54 -1.43 -3.79
CA THR A 302 -0.86 -0.22 -4.26
C THR A 302 0.36 0.11 -3.43
N ASP A 303 1.30 0.82 -4.05
CA ASP A 303 2.45 1.37 -3.35
C ASP A 303 2.09 2.74 -2.76
N THR A 304 1.91 2.79 -1.44
CA THR A 304 1.58 4.02 -0.73
C THR A 304 2.06 4.00 0.71
N PHE A 305 1.93 5.13 1.39
CA PHE A 305 2.24 5.28 2.80
C PHE A 305 1.23 6.19 3.49
N ARG A 306 1.14 6.11 4.82
CA ARG A 306 0.29 6.98 5.65
C ARG A 306 1.07 7.48 6.85
N LEU A 307 0.68 8.64 7.36
CA LEU A 307 1.31 9.30 8.50
C LEU A 307 0.40 9.24 9.72
N LEU A 308 1.01 8.93 10.87
CA LEU A 308 0.38 9.03 12.18
C LEU A 308 1.01 10.16 12.99
N TYR A 309 0.24 10.70 13.93
CA TYR A 309 0.58 11.92 14.66
C TYR A 309 0.47 11.70 16.16
N LYS A 310 1.47 12.15 16.91
CA LYS A 310 1.45 12.20 18.38
C LYS A 310 1.58 13.66 18.79
N ASP A 311 0.63 14.14 19.59
CA ASP A 311 0.59 15.54 20.06
C ASP A 311 0.69 16.59 18.92
N GLY A 312 0.07 16.30 17.78
CA GLY A 312 0.06 17.19 16.60
C GLY A 312 1.34 17.15 15.75
N VAL A 313 2.31 16.31 16.09
CA VAL A 313 3.57 16.13 15.36
C VAL A 313 3.58 14.76 14.67
N VAL A 314 4.06 14.72 13.42
CA VAL A 314 4.22 13.46 12.68
C VAL A 314 5.19 12.53 13.41
N ALA A 315 4.74 11.33 13.73
CA ALA A 315 5.43 10.43 14.66
C ALA A 315 5.72 9.04 14.07
N SER A 316 4.88 8.54 13.16
CA SER A 316 5.05 7.21 12.56
C SER A 316 4.63 7.19 11.09
N VAL A 317 5.14 6.19 10.36
CA VAL A 317 4.82 5.92 8.95
C VAL A 317 4.28 4.51 8.82
N MET A 318 3.14 4.37 8.15
CA MET A 318 2.57 3.11 7.70
C MET A 318 2.92 2.89 6.24
N LEU A 319 3.45 1.72 5.89
CA LEU A 319 3.87 1.40 4.53
C LEU A 319 2.97 0.30 3.97
N MET A 320 2.26 0.60 2.88
CA MET A 320 1.46 -0.37 2.14
C MET A 320 2.31 -0.89 0.98
N ALA A 321 2.39 -2.21 0.83
CA ALA A 321 3.06 -2.83 -0.30
C ALA A 321 2.05 -3.17 -1.41
N PRO A 322 2.47 -3.06 -2.68
CA PRO A 322 1.63 -3.48 -3.78
C PRO A 322 1.52 -5.01 -3.84
N ALA A 323 0.46 -5.47 -4.50
CA ALA A 323 0.16 -6.89 -4.62
C ALA A 323 1.05 -7.61 -5.66
N VAL A 324 1.15 -8.93 -5.52
CA VAL A 324 1.61 -9.79 -6.62
C VAL A 324 0.51 -9.92 -7.67
N THR A 325 -0.77 -9.97 -7.28
CA THR A 325 -1.86 -9.98 -8.26
C THR A 325 -1.89 -8.69 -9.08
N PRO A 326 -2.06 -8.77 -10.42
CA PRO A 326 -2.24 -7.61 -11.28
C PRO A 326 -3.72 -7.20 -11.42
N MET A 327 -4.62 -7.91 -10.74
CA MET A 327 -6.07 -7.83 -10.97
C MET A 327 -6.58 -6.39 -10.91
N ASN A 328 -7.31 -6.01 -11.95
CA ASN A 328 -8.00 -4.74 -12.03
C ASN A 328 -9.18 -4.77 -11.09
N SER A 329 -9.08 -3.99 -10.01
CA SER A 329 -10.10 -3.92 -8.98
C SER A 329 -11.50 -3.69 -9.57
N SER A 330 -12.48 -4.44 -9.05
CA SER A 330 -13.90 -4.25 -9.38
C SER A 330 -14.46 -2.92 -8.85
N LEU A 331 -13.71 -2.23 -7.98
CA LEU A 331 -14.08 -0.92 -7.46
C LEU A 331 -13.90 0.16 -8.55
N PRO A 332 -14.95 0.92 -8.89
CA PRO A 332 -14.87 1.93 -9.95
C PRO A 332 -13.78 2.96 -9.69
N GLY A 333 -12.98 3.23 -10.72
CA GLY A 333 -11.93 4.27 -10.70
C GLY A 333 -10.60 3.84 -10.07
N VAL A 334 -10.52 2.64 -9.49
CA VAL A 334 -9.29 2.16 -8.86
C VAL A 334 -8.29 1.76 -9.95
N GLY A 335 -8.53 0.69 -10.70
CA GLY A 335 -7.61 0.20 -11.73
C GLY A 335 -6.66 -0.91 -11.24
N PRO A 336 -5.81 -1.47 -12.12
CA PRO A 336 -4.84 -2.51 -11.76
C PRO A 336 -3.51 -1.93 -11.22
N ASN A 337 -2.57 -2.83 -10.94
CA ASN A 337 -1.14 -2.61 -10.69
C ASN A 337 -0.33 -3.64 -11.49
N ASN A 338 0.96 -3.39 -11.71
CA ASN A 338 1.85 -4.52 -12.04
C ASN A 338 2.13 -5.37 -10.78
N PRO A 339 2.48 -6.66 -10.96
CA PRO A 339 2.95 -7.50 -9.86
C PRO A 339 4.19 -6.91 -9.19
N GLY A 340 4.19 -6.81 -7.86
CA GLY A 340 5.27 -6.23 -7.07
C GLY A 340 5.73 -7.09 -5.89
N VAL A 341 7.02 -6.96 -5.53
CA VAL A 341 7.61 -7.50 -4.28
C VAL A 341 8.60 -6.49 -3.70
N ARG A 342 8.68 -6.37 -2.37
CA ARG A 342 9.45 -5.31 -1.70
C ARG A 342 10.56 -5.85 -0.81
N LEU A 343 11.77 -5.30 -0.94
CA LEU A 343 12.93 -5.63 -0.10
C LEU A 343 13.27 -4.45 0.82
N PHE A 344 13.00 -4.57 2.10
CA PHE A 344 13.42 -3.60 3.11
C PHE A 344 14.88 -3.80 3.50
N HIS A 345 15.51 -2.68 3.86
CA HIS A 345 16.82 -2.64 4.48
C HIS A 345 16.67 -1.99 5.85
N TYR A 346 17.19 -2.65 6.89
CA TYR A 346 17.10 -2.17 8.26
C TYR A 346 18.44 -2.29 8.97
N ASN A 347 18.66 -1.53 10.03
CA ASN A 347 19.84 -1.64 10.87
C ASN A 347 19.61 -2.75 11.91
N ARG A 348 20.37 -3.85 11.88
CA ARG A 348 20.21 -4.98 12.81
C ARG A 348 20.54 -4.62 14.27
N THR A 349 21.29 -3.55 14.51
CA THR A 349 21.62 -3.10 15.87
C THR A 349 20.54 -2.19 16.45
N THR A 350 20.03 -1.25 15.66
CA THR A 350 19.03 -0.27 16.13
C THR A 350 17.60 -0.68 15.80
N HIS A 351 17.42 -1.74 15.03
CA HIS A 351 16.15 -2.27 14.50
C HIS A 351 15.36 -1.27 13.65
N ARG A 352 16.06 -0.28 13.07
CA ARG A 352 15.42 0.82 12.33
C ARG A 352 15.39 0.60 10.83
N LEU A 353 14.28 0.93 10.18
CA LEU A 353 14.23 0.98 8.72
C LEU A 353 15.18 2.05 8.17
N LEU A 354 15.88 1.66 7.10
CA LEU A 354 16.84 2.51 6.41
C LEU A 354 16.37 2.84 5.00
N ASN A 355 15.81 1.86 4.29
CA ASN A 355 15.34 2.01 2.91
C ASN A 355 14.40 0.86 2.52
N TYR A 356 13.74 0.95 1.38
CA TYR A 356 13.25 -0.23 0.66
C TYR A 356 13.51 -0.11 -0.83
N HIS A 357 13.65 -1.27 -1.46
CA HIS A 357 13.73 -1.43 -2.91
C HIS A 357 12.45 -2.11 -3.37
N GLN A 358 11.74 -1.49 -4.30
CA GLN A 358 10.55 -2.06 -4.92
C GLN A 358 10.97 -2.77 -6.20
N TYR A 359 10.56 -4.02 -6.35
CA TYR A 359 10.74 -4.80 -7.58
C TYR A 359 9.39 -5.07 -8.19
N TYR A 360 9.36 -5.19 -9.51
CA TYR A 360 8.14 -5.46 -10.24
C TYR A 360 8.36 -6.28 -11.50
N LEU A 361 7.27 -6.88 -11.98
CA LEU A 361 7.18 -7.48 -13.29
C LEU A 361 6.36 -6.57 -14.20
N ASN A 362 6.95 -6.10 -15.31
CA ASN A 362 6.17 -5.38 -16.32
C ASN A 362 5.30 -6.36 -17.11
N LEU A 363 4.11 -6.65 -16.61
CA LEU A 363 3.23 -7.68 -17.17
C LEU A 363 2.85 -7.39 -18.62
N SER A 364 2.57 -6.12 -18.94
CA SER A 364 2.27 -5.66 -20.31
C SER A 364 3.38 -5.94 -21.35
N SER A 365 4.62 -6.20 -20.91
CA SER A 365 5.74 -6.52 -21.79
C SER A 365 5.82 -8.00 -22.18
N ILE A 366 5.08 -8.86 -21.48
CA ILE A 366 5.08 -10.31 -21.70
C ILE A 366 4.02 -10.64 -22.74
N ARG A 367 4.46 -11.09 -23.92
CA ARG A 367 3.53 -11.54 -24.97
C ARG A 367 3.05 -12.97 -24.71
N PRO A 368 1.85 -13.33 -25.19
CA PRO A 368 1.36 -14.71 -25.13
C PRO A 368 2.36 -15.70 -25.76
N GLY A 369 2.57 -16.84 -25.10
CA GLY A 369 3.55 -17.85 -25.51
C GLY A 369 5.00 -17.58 -25.06
N VAL A 370 5.30 -16.43 -24.46
CA VAL A 370 6.61 -16.17 -23.85
C VAL A 370 6.62 -16.70 -22.42
N ASN A 371 7.28 -17.84 -22.22
CA ASN A 371 7.44 -18.45 -20.89
C ASN A 371 8.66 -17.92 -20.13
N ARG A 372 8.76 -16.59 -20.01
CA ARG A 372 9.81 -15.91 -19.23
C ARG A 372 9.29 -14.63 -18.57
N ALA A 373 9.24 -14.63 -17.24
CA ALA A 373 9.05 -13.43 -16.42
C ALA A 373 10.41 -12.81 -16.05
N VAL A 374 10.61 -11.53 -16.38
CA VAL A 374 11.81 -10.78 -16.01
C VAL A 374 11.43 -9.72 -14.98
N TRP A 375 11.65 -10.06 -13.71
CA TRP A 375 11.50 -9.13 -12.60
C TRP A 375 12.67 -8.15 -12.57
N GLN A 376 12.37 -6.89 -12.29
CA GLN A 376 13.36 -5.81 -12.30
C GLN A 376 13.12 -4.84 -11.15
N LEU A 377 14.18 -4.13 -10.76
CA LEU A 377 14.07 -3.02 -9.82
C LEU A 377 13.16 -1.96 -10.44
N GLU A 378 12.11 -1.57 -9.73
CA GLU A 378 11.29 -0.43 -10.09
C GLU A 378 11.96 0.86 -9.63
N TYR A 379 12.22 0.95 -8.32
CA TYR A 379 12.85 2.12 -7.71
C TYR A 379 13.43 1.78 -6.33
N ARG A 380 14.29 2.69 -5.83
CA ARG A 380 14.77 2.67 -4.45
C ARG A 380 14.26 3.90 -3.75
N ALA A 381 13.57 3.75 -2.62
CA ALA A 381 12.81 4.84 -2.02
C ALA A 381 13.67 6.09 -1.73
N LEU A 382 14.85 5.92 -1.12
CA LEU A 382 15.78 7.04 -0.85
C LEU A 382 16.44 7.67 -2.07
N GLU A 383 16.45 6.99 -3.23
CA GLU A 383 17.12 7.51 -4.44
C GLU A 383 16.11 8.19 -5.36
N ASP A 384 14.91 7.61 -5.49
CA ASP A 384 13.89 8.01 -6.43
C ASP A 384 12.83 8.94 -5.84
N LEU A 385 12.63 8.94 -4.53
CA LEU A 385 11.78 9.91 -3.84
C LEU A 385 12.69 10.93 -3.12
N PRO A 386 12.30 12.21 -3.02
CA PRO A 386 13.06 13.22 -2.29
C PRO A 386 12.98 13.01 -0.76
N LEU A 387 13.53 11.89 -0.30
CA LEU A 387 13.63 11.48 1.10
C LEU A 387 15.10 11.52 1.52
N ASP A 388 15.43 12.32 2.54
CA ASP A 388 16.78 12.36 3.10
C ASP A 388 17.08 11.14 3.99
N ASN A 389 16.03 10.54 4.56
CA ASN A 389 16.07 9.36 5.41
C ASN A 389 14.65 8.75 5.53
N PHE A 390 14.52 7.65 6.27
CA PHE A 390 13.26 6.93 6.48
C PHE A 390 12.46 7.39 7.72
N SER A 391 12.70 8.61 8.24
CA SER A 391 11.96 9.13 9.40
C SER A 391 10.59 9.69 9.01
N ALA A 392 9.64 9.67 9.95
CA ALA A 392 8.31 10.22 9.72
C ALA A 392 8.31 11.71 9.27
N PRO A 393 9.17 12.59 9.82
CA PRO A 393 9.34 13.95 9.28
C PRO A 393 9.78 14.02 7.82
N ALA A 394 10.64 13.10 7.34
CA ALA A 394 11.07 13.08 5.94
C ALA A 394 9.91 12.69 5.00
N PHE A 395 9.08 11.73 5.38
CA PHE A 395 7.86 11.40 4.64
C PHE A 395 6.83 12.54 4.64
N PHE A 396 6.71 13.28 5.75
CA PHE A 396 5.90 14.49 5.79
C PHE A 396 6.41 15.59 4.84
N GLN A 397 7.73 15.80 4.77
CA GLN A 397 8.33 16.73 3.82
C GLN A 397 8.10 16.29 2.36
N LEU A 398 8.20 14.99 2.07
CA LEU A 398 7.88 14.42 0.76
C LEU A 398 6.45 14.79 0.33
N VAL A 399 5.45 14.47 1.15
CA VAL A 399 4.04 14.72 0.80
C VAL A 399 3.70 16.22 0.78
N SER A 400 4.34 17.03 1.63
CA SER A 400 4.19 18.50 1.61
C SER A 400 4.72 19.11 0.30
N GLY A 401 5.70 18.47 -0.32
CA GLY A 401 6.23 18.86 -1.64
C GLY A 401 5.37 18.43 -2.82
N PHE A 402 4.30 17.67 -2.62
CA PHE A 402 3.43 17.24 -3.71
C PHE A 402 2.63 18.40 -4.30
N SER A 403 2.62 18.46 -5.63
CA SER A 403 1.93 19.50 -6.38
C SER A 403 1.52 18.96 -7.74
N PHE A 404 0.34 19.35 -8.22
CA PHE A 404 -0.07 19.06 -9.59
C PHE A 404 0.64 19.98 -10.62
N ASN A 405 1.14 21.15 -10.19
CA ASN A 405 1.82 22.14 -11.04
C ASN A 405 3.34 21.93 -11.13
N LYS A 406 3.98 21.44 -10.04
CA LYS A 406 5.41 21.14 -9.99
C LYS A 406 5.60 19.63 -10.03
N THR A 407 6.02 19.11 -11.18
CA THR A 407 5.58 17.80 -11.65
C THR A 407 6.52 16.61 -11.36
N SER A 408 7.68 16.77 -10.72
CA SER A 408 8.63 15.64 -10.67
C SER A 408 8.38 14.63 -9.55
N ALA A 409 8.11 15.05 -8.30
CA ALA A 409 7.96 14.13 -7.17
C ALA A 409 6.60 13.43 -7.16
N PHE A 410 5.50 14.19 -7.27
CA PHE A 410 4.15 13.63 -7.21
C PHE A 410 3.85 12.69 -8.39
N ARG A 411 4.30 13.01 -9.62
CA ARG A 411 4.14 12.08 -10.77
C ARG A 411 4.94 10.79 -10.61
N ARG A 412 6.13 10.86 -10.00
CA ARG A 412 6.91 9.64 -9.66
C ARG A 412 6.16 8.79 -8.65
N TYR A 413 5.67 9.41 -7.57
CA TYR A 413 4.83 8.73 -6.58
C TYR A 413 3.60 8.06 -7.23
N LEU A 414 2.84 8.77 -8.07
CA LEU A 414 1.67 8.21 -8.75
C LEU A 414 2.02 7.06 -9.72
N ARG A 415 3.18 7.15 -10.38
CA ARG A 415 3.68 6.05 -11.22
C ARG A 415 3.90 4.80 -10.35
N TYR A 416 4.62 4.95 -9.24
CA TYR A 416 4.94 3.84 -8.33
C TYR A 416 3.70 3.31 -7.61
N ASN A 417 2.70 4.16 -7.33
CA ASN A 417 1.44 3.73 -6.71
C ASN A 417 0.73 2.61 -7.48
N THR A 418 0.84 2.61 -8.82
CA THR A 418 0.32 1.55 -9.70
C THR A 418 1.38 0.54 -10.13
N VAL A 419 2.54 0.55 -9.47
CA VAL A 419 3.73 -0.27 -9.81
C VAL A 419 4.13 -0.07 -11.27
N SER A 420 4.15 1.19 -11.71
CA SER A 420 4.47 1.61 -13.08
C SER A 420 3.55 1.03 -14.16
N TYR A 421 2.34 0.55 -13.80
CA TYR A 421 1.29 0.25 -14.77
C TYR A 421 0.92 1.54 -15.53
N GLN A 422 0.62 2.61 -14.80
CA GLN A 422 0.50 3.95 -15.36
C GLN A 422 1.88 4.59 -15.48
N ARG A 423 2.49 4.52 -16.66
CA ARG A 423 3.86 5.01 -16.89
C ARG A 423 4.00 6.52 -16.79
N ASP A 424 2.98 7.29 -17.19
CA ASP A 424 3.07 8.74 -17.17
C ASP A 424 1.78 9.39 -16.66
N PRO A 425 1.48 9.28 -15.36
CA PRO A 425 0.27 9.85 -14.79
C PRO A 425 0.34 11.39 -14.87
N ILE A 426 -0.79 11.99 -15.25
CA ILE A 426 -0.98 13.44 -15.28
C ILE A 426 -1.96 13.77 -14.15
N PRO A 427 -1.46 14.21 -12.97
CA PRO A 427 -2.33 14.54 -11.86
C PRO A 427 -3.14 15.78 -12.13
N ASP A 428 -4.36 15.80 -11.61
CA ASP A 428 -5.16 17.00 -11.43
C ASP A 428 -5.29 17.36 -9.94
N GLN A 429 -6.03 18.44 -9.67
CA GLN A 429 -6.26 18.93 -8.31
C GLN A 429 -7.02 17.91 -7.43
N CYS A 430 -7.91 17.11 -8.02
CA CYS A 430 -8.67 16.10 -7.30
C CYS A 430 -7.78 14.94 -6.90
N THR A 431 -6.98 14.43 -7.85
CA THR A 431 -5.97 13.38 -7.61
C THR A 431 -4.99 13.80 -6.51
N LEU A 432 -4.53 15.07 -6.53
CA LEU A 432 -3.69 15.60 -5.47
C LEU A 432 -4.39 15.56 -4.11
N ALA A 433 -5.65 16.01 -4.04
CA ALA A 433 -6.41 16.03 -2.80
C ALA A 433 -6.66 14.62 -2.25
N GLU A 434 -7.09 13.68 -3.09
CA GLU A 434 -7.36 12.29 -2.69
C GLU A 434 -6.11 11.62 -2.12
N GLN A 435 -4.98 11.75 -2.82
CA GLN A 435 -3.71 11.14 -2.42
C GLN A 435 -3.14 11.79 -1.16
N VAL A 436 -2.98 13.12 -1.15
CA VAL A 436 -2.38 13.83 -0.01
C VAL A 436 -3.24 13.66 1.24
N CYS A 437 -4.56 13.78 1.13
CA CYS A 437 -5.43 13.65 2.31
C CYS A 437 -5.47 12.23 2.85
N ALA A 438 -5.43 11.20 2.00
CA ALA A 438 -5.31 9.81 2.45
C ALA A 438 -3.99 9.55 3.19
N ILE A 439 -2.88 10.14 2.71
CA ILE A 439 -1.56 10.03 3.34
C ILE A 439 -1.52 10.71 4.71
N VAL A 440 -2.03 11.95 4.81
CA VAL A 440 -1.83 12.80 6.00
C VAL A 440 -2.97 12.75 7.03
N HIS A 441 -4.11 12.14 6.68
CA HIS A 441 -5.24 12.01 7.61
C HIS A 441 -5.73 10.56 7.72
N PRO A 442 -5.34 9.85 8.79
CA PRO A 442 -5.76 8.47 9.01
C PRO A 442 -7.21 8.33 9.52
N THR A 443 -7.98 9.42 9.62
CA THR A 443 -9.39 9.42 10.05
C THR A 443 -10.28 10.05 8.98
N MET A 444 -11.52 9.56 8.83
CA MET A 444 -12.46 10.07 7.82
C MET A 444 -12.76 11.56 7.99
N GLN A 445 -12.92 12.02 9.24
CA GLN A 445 -13.16 13.43 9.52
C GLN A 445 -12.00 14.31 9.05
N GLY A 446 -10.76 13.92 9.35
CA GLY A 446 -9.56 14.61 8.89
C GLY A 446 -9.45 14.61 7.36
N TYR A 447 -9.67 13.45 6.74
CA TYR A 447 -9.67 13.29 5.29
C TYR A 447 -10.66 14.24 4.61
N MET A 448 -11.92 14.25 5.06
CA MET A 448 -12.97 15.11 4.49
C MET A 448 -12.63 16.59 4.61
N HIS A 449 -12.09 17.02 5.77
CA HIS A 449 -11.68 18.41 5.97
C HIS A 449 -10.54 18.80 5.02
N CYS A 450 -9.50 17.98 4.94
CA CYS A 450 -8.38 18.19 4.03
C CYS A 450 -8.83 18.24 2.57
N ALA A 451 -9.65 17.28 2.13
CA ALA A 451 -10.10 17.19 0.75
C ALA A 451 -10.95 18.40 0.35
N ALA A 452 -11.80 18.90 1.26
CA ALA A 452 -12.61 20.09 1.04
C ALA A 452 -11.75 21.36 0.87
N VAL A 453 -10.63 21.47 1.59
CA VAL A 453 -9.76 22.66 1.50
C VAL A 453 -8.80 22.58 0.29
N LEU A 454 -8.22 21.40 0.01
CA LEU A 454 -7.33 21.21 -1.14
C LEU A 454 -8.07 21.29 -2.47
N SER A 455 -9.27 20.70 -2.59
CA SER A 455 -10.07 20.80 -3.82
C SER A 455 -10.46 22.24 -4.20
N GLN A 456 -10.48 23.16 -3.23
CA GLN A 456 -10.72 24.59 -3.45
C GLN A 456 -9.45 25.41 -3.75
N GLY A 457 -8.27 24.78 -3.77
CA GLY A 457 -6.99 25.45 -4.03
C GLY A 457 -6.51 26.37 -2.91
N LYS A 458 -6.94 26.14 -1.65
CA LYS A 458 -6.72 27.05 -0.50
C LYS A 458 -5.69 26.58 0.52
N LEU A 459 -5.12 25.39 0.40
CA LEU A 459 -4.18 24.85 1.39
C LEU A 459 -2.72 25.12 0.98
N ASN A 460 -1.97 25.71 1.90
CA ASN A 460 -0.52 25.77 1.86
C ASN A 460 -0.02 24.83 2.98
N ILE A 461 0.58 23.69 2.62
CA ILE A 461 1.09 22.70 3.57
C ILE A 461 2.47 23.20 4.05
N ASP A 462 2.49 24.30 4.80
CA ASP A 462 3.71 24.85 5.36
C ASP A 462 3.73 24.66 6.88
N ASN A 463 4.83 24.06 7.35
CA ASN A 463 5.23 23.74 8.73
C ASN A 463 4.65 22.43 9.30
N ALA A 464 5.51 21.70 9.99
CA ALA A 464 5.30 20.37 10.59
C ALA A 464 4.25 20.32 11.74
N ALA A 465 3.32 21.26 11.76
CA ALA A 465 2.14 21.29 12.59
C ALA A 465 0.99 21.72 11.68
N VAL A 466 -0.01 20.86 11.49
CA VAL A 466 -1.23 21.29 10.80
C VAL A 466 -2.00 22.17 11.79
N ASN A 467 -1.78 23.48 11.71
CA ASN A 467 -2.41 24.45 12.61
C ASN A 467 -3.85 24.72 12.14
N PHE A 468 -4.84 24.29 12.92
CA PHE A 468 -6.26 24.36 12.58
C PHE A 468 -7.06 25.42 13.35
N ASP A 469 -6.39 26.36 14.01
CA ASP A 469 -7.05 27.54 14.58
C ASP A 469 -7.45 28.51 13.45
N GLY A 470 -8.58 28.25 12.78
CA GLY A 470 -9.04 29.15 11.72
C GLY A 470 -10.43 28.98 11.13
N ILE A 471 -11.10 27.83 11.24
CA ILE A 471 -12.48 27.69 10.73
C ILE A 471 -13.29 26.80 11.68
N SER A 472 -13.78 27.39 12.77
CA SER A 472 -14.87 26.81 13.55
C SER A 472 -16.13 26.74 12.68
N SER A 473 -16.83 25.61 12.74
CA SER A 473 -18.17 25.34 12.19
C SER A 473 -18.27 25.10 10.67
N VAL A 474 -17.94 23.89 10.23
CA VAL A 474 -18.75 23.24 9.18
C VAL A 474 -19.78 22.40 9.93
N PRO A 475 -21.11 22.64 9.77
CA PRO A 475 -22.12 21.84 10.44
C PRO A 475 -22.00 20.38 9.96
N PRO A 476 -22.23 19.40 10.86
CA PRO A 476 -22.25 17.99 10.46
C PRO A 476 -23.33 17.81 9.38
N MET A 477 -22.93 17.33 8.20
CA MET A 477 -23.92 16.84 7.24
C MET A 477 -24.61 15.61 7.86
N PRO A 478 -25.94 15.49 7.75
CA PRO A 478 -26.65 14.39 8.37
C PRO A 478 -26.17 13.06 7.78
N PHE A 479 -25.60 12.22 8.64
CA PHE A 479 -25.42 10.79 8.42
C PHE A 479 -26.78 10.19 8.05
N SER A 480 -26.91 9.62 6.86
CA SER A 480 -28.03 8.73 6.53
C SER A 480 -27.57 7.29 6.77
N PRO A 481 -28.10 6.59 7.79
CA PRO A 481 -27.66 5.23 8.14
C PRO A 481 -28.20 4.14 7.19
N ASN A 482 -28.76 4.50 6.03
CA ASN A 482 -29.34 3.54 5.08
C ASN A 482 -28.63 3.61 3.72
N TYR A 483 -27.42 3.05 3.65
CA TYR A 483 -26.90 2.46 2.41
C TYR A 483 -26.83 0.95 2.61
N SER A 484 -27.99 0.30 2.48
CA SER A 484 -28.05 -1.12 2.22
C SER A 484 -27.57 -1.36 0.78
N TYR A 485 -26.43 -2.04 0.63
CA TYR A 485 -26.04 -2.62 -0.66
C TYR A 485 -27.13 -3.60 -1.09
N PRO A 486 -27.65 -3.51 -2.33
CA PRO A 486 -28.70 -4.42 -2.77
C PRO A 486 -28.12 -5.83 -2.88
N SER A 487 -28.64 -6.72 -2.03
CA SER A 487 -28.56 -8.17 -2.22
C SER A 487 -29.08 -8.53 -3.61
N ALA A 488 -28.41 -9.48 -4.27
CA ALA A 488 -28.77 -9.99 -5.57
C ALA A 488 -30.23 -10.51 -5.63
N ALA A 489 -31.16 -9.65 -6.03
CA ALA A 489 -32.49 -10.00 -6.49
C ALA A 489 -32.93 -8.96 -7.53
N HIS A 490 -33.32 -9.44 -8.71
CA HIS A 490 -33.70 -8.62 -9.88
C HIS A 490 -34.62 -7.43 -9.55
N PRO A 491 -34.29 -6.18 -9.98
CA PRO A 491 -35.17 -5.05 -9.74
C PRO A 491 -36.06 -4.76 -10.97
N ARG A 492 -37.37 -5.02 -10.85
CA ARG A 492 -38.38 -4.21 -11.55
C ARG A 492 -38.73 -3.04 -10.64
N GLY A 493 -37.98 -1.95 -10.72
CA GLY A 493 -38.24 -0.77 -9.88
C GLY A 493 -37.45 0.51 -10.20
N SER A 494 -36.38 0.42 -10.99
CA SER A 494 -35.45 1.56 -11.14
C SER A 494 -35.70 2.48 -12.34
N VAL A 495 -36.81 2.32 -13.08
CA VAL A 495 -37.04 3.11 -14.31
C VAL A 495 -37.49 4.55 -14.03
N HIS A 496 -38.13 4.83 -12.89
CA HIS A 496 -38.69 6.15 -12.63
C HIS A 496 -37.67 7.22 -12.20
N ILE A 497 -36.61 6.86 -11.48
CA ILE A 497 -35.61 7.84 -10.98
C ILE A 497 -34.71 8.34 -12.12
N TYR A 498 -34.36 7.49 -13.08
CA TYR A 498 -33.54 7.88 -14.24
C TYR A 498 -34.28 8.83 -15.20
N VAL A 499 -35.60 8.68 -15.34
CA VAL A 499 -36.41 9.58 -16.19
C VAL A 499 -36.44 11.00 -15.62
N TYR A 500 -36.55 11.16 -14.29
CA TYR A 500 -36.50 12.49 -13.67
C TYR A 500 -35.13 13.16 -13.83
N TYR A 501 -34.04 12.41 -13.72
CA TYR A 501 -32.69 12.94 -13.90
C TYR A 501 -32.45 13.40 -15.35
N ILE A 502 -32.87 12.61 -16.33
CA ILE A 502 -32.74 12.96 -17.76
C ILE A 502 -33.60 14.19 -18.10
N VAL A 503 -34.82 14.28 -17.59
CA VAL A 503 -35.69 15.44 -17.82
C VAL A 503 -35.08 16.71 -17.20
N ALA A 504 -34.55 16.64 -15.99
CA ALA A 504 -33.91 17.78 -15.32
C ALA A 504 -32.67 18.29 -16.08
N VAL A 505 -31.81 17.36 -16.52
CA VAL A 505 -30.60 17.72 -17.30
C VAL A 505 -30.98 18.32 -18.66
N CYS A 506 -31.97 17.75 -19.35
CA CYS A 506 -32.48 18.29 -20.61
C CYS A 506 -33.09 19.70 -20.43
N SER A 507 -33.83 19.94 -19.34
CA SER A 507 -34.38 21.27 -19.04
C SER A 507 -33.28 22.30 -18.74
N MET A 508 -32.21 21.91 -18.03
CA MET A 508 -31.06 22.80 -17.79
C MET A 508 -30.31 23.14 -19.09
N CYS A 509 -30.11 22.16 -19.98
CA CYS A 509 -29.49 22.40 -21.29
C CYS A 509 -30.33 23.33 -22.18
N LEU A 510 -31.66 23.19 -22.16
CA LEU A 510 -32.58 24.09 -22.86
C LEU A 510 -32.52 25.53 -22.31
N CYS A 511 -32.50 25.71 -20.99
CA CYS A 511 -32.32 27.04 -20.38
C CYS A 511 -30.98 27.68 -20.79
N LEU A 512 -29.90 26.90 -20.80
CA LEU A 512 -28.58 27.40 -21.22
C LEU A 512 -28.58 27.83 -22.69
N ALA A 513 -29.22 27.05 -23.57
CA ALA A 513 -29.36 27.39 -24.99
C ALA A 513 -30.16 28.68 -25.21
N PHE A 514 -31.24 28.90 -24.43
CA PHE A 514 -32.01 30.15 -24.49
C PHE A 514 -31.21 31.37 -24.03
N VAL A 515 -30.38 31.22 -22.99
CA VAL A 515 -29.49 32.30 -22.52
C VAL A 515 -28.44 32.63 -23.59
N ILE A 516 -27.82 31.62 -24.21
CA ILE A 516 -26.85 31.81 -25.29
C ILE A 516 -27.51 32.50 -26.49
N LEU A 517 -28.70 32.06 -26.91
CA LEU A 517 -29.46 32.68 -28.00
C LEU A 517 -29.85 34.14 -27.68
N ALA A 518 -30.23 34.45 -26.44
CA ALA A 518 -30.53 35.82 -26.02
C ALA A 518 -29.28 36.72 -26.05
N VAL A 519 -28.12 36.20 -25.64
CA VAL A 519 -26.84 36.93 -25.70
C VAL A 519 -26.40 37.16 -27.16
N LEU A 520 -26.54 36.16 -28.03
CA LEU A 520 -26.24 36.28 -29.45
C LEU A 520 -27.18 37.27 -30.15
N ARG A 521 -28.48 37.25 -29.83
CA ARG A 521 -29.46 38.20 -30.36
C ARG A 521 -29.17 39.64 -29.95
N LYS A 522 -28.64 39.86 -28.74
CA LYS A 522 -28.24 41.20 -28.25
C LYS A 522 -26.95 41.71 -28.91
N ARG A 523 -26.06 40.81 -29.37
CA ARG A 523 -24.85 41.19 -30.13
C ARG A 523 -25.15 41.53 -31.60
N TYR A 524 -26.16 40.92 -32.22
CA TYR A 524 -26.45 41.13 -33.65
C TYR A 524 -27.30 42.38 -33.98
N THR A 525 -27.91 43.04 -32.98
CA THR A 525 -28.71 44.26 -33.21
C THR A 525 -27.90 45.56 -33.13
N SER A 526 -26.57 45.49 -32.98
CA SER A 526 -25.70 46.64 -32.68
C SER A 526 -24.52 46.82 -33.64
N THR A 527 -24.70 46.61 -34.94
CA THR A 527 -23.66 46.95 -35.95
C THR A 527 -24.28 47.42 -37.26
N PRO A 528 -24.01 48.67 -37.71
CA PRO A 528 -24.56 49.19 -38.96
C PRO A 528 -23.80 48.70 -40.19
N TYR A 529 -24.55 48.59 -41.28
CA TYR A 529 -24.19 48.12 -42.62
C TYR A 529 -22.93 48.76 -43.21
N LEU A 530 -22.00 47.92 -43.68
CA LEU A 530 -20.95 48.29 -44.64
C LEU A 530 -21.23 47.59 -45.98
N LEU A 531 -21.73 48.38 -46.93
CA LEU A 531 -21.86 48.06 -48.34
C LEU A 531 -20.48 47.97 -48.98
N PHE A 532 -20.15 46.85 -49.63
CA PHE A 532 -19.16 46.85 -50.72
C PHE A 532 -19.62 45.96 -51.88
N ARG A 533 -19.82 46.65 -53.02
CA ARG A 533 -20.04 46.12 -54.37
C ARG A 533 -18.79 45.38 -54.85
N TYR A 534 -18.93 44.32 -55.64
CA TYR A 534 -18.04 44.07 -56.78
C TYR A 534 -18.76 43.33 -57.92
N HIS A 535 -18.39 43.73 -59.14
CA HIS A 535 -18.97 43.45 -60.46
C HIS A 535 -18.74 42.01 -60.99
N PRO A 536 -19.44 41.60 -62.07
CA PRO A 536 -19.47 40.23 -62.55
C PRO A 536 -18.68 39.97 -63.86
N LEU A 537 -18.57 38.67 -64.19
CA LEU A 537 -18.30 38.02 -65.49
C LEU A 537 -16.87 38.00 -66.06
N THR A 538 -16.30 36.81 -66.21
CA THR A 538 -16.34 36.00 -67.47
C THR A 538 -15.37 34.83 -67.37
N ASN A 539 -15.83 33.62 -67.71
CA ASN A 539 -14.95 32.49 -68.04
C ASN A 539 -15.33 32.00 -69.45
N ARG A 540 -14.30 31.85 -70.29
CA ARG A 540 -14.35 31.24 -71.61
C ARG A 540 -14.39 29.72 -71.46
N ASN A 541 -15.40 29.07 -72.04
CA ASN A 541 -15.29 28.09 -73.13
C ASN A 541 -16.65 27.44 -73.39
#